data_AF-A0A2V6PPK3-F1
#
_entry.id   AF-A0A2V6PPK3-F1
#
_cell.length_a   1.000
_cell.length_b   1.000
_cell.length_c   1.000
_cell.angle_alpha   90.00
_cell.angle_beta   90.00
_cell.angle_gamma   90.00
#
_symmetry.space_group_name_H-M   'P 1'
#
loop_
_entity.id
_entity.type
_entity.pdbx_description
1 polymer ?
#
loop_
_entity_poly.entity_id
_entity_poly.type
_entity_poly.pdbx_seq_one_letter_code
_entity_poly.pdbx_strand_id
1 'polypeptide(L)'
;MMLAAARTTGSNAISLSRDLRGTLGRHFRDTGICIVRSRRRMLTRARPTRYREQRMRREERSSFALIVVVIGVLCASGCASRATRGEGPEVLPVVAVTTFENKSGFAGQWQLGSDMADLLVSELVRSSRFVVVERQHFQGLVNEIARQQQTLFRPEGRIASGRMKGAQYMIRGVINDFSQSGGGSLSVLAKRIAFLGRGHVARVSLTLTLVAIETGEIASSVQSEGAVRTGEAYVAARYKGVAFGGELFFKTPLGAATREAIESGVRQIHEALPTTPWRPMIAEIADGKIIVNGGANHGFREGTLFSVRRSARPITDPATGDVISVLPGTRVGTIRIDHVREKIALASIVDGEGFERGQWLSREEPESPTRR
;
A
#
# COMPACT_ATOMS: atom_id res chain seq x y z
N MET A 1 -54.67 -10.12 -20.24
CA MET A 1 -54.41 -8.66 -20.23
C MET A 1 -52.96 -8.43 -20.61
N MET A 2 -52.79 -7.83 -21.80
CA MET A 2 -51.64 -7.10 -22.36
C MET A 2 -50.19 -7.61 -22.24
N LEU A 3 -49.68 -8.04 -23.40
CA LEU A 3 -48.30 -7.92 -23.88
C LEU A 3 -47.82 -6.45 -23.92
N ALA A 4 -46.51 -6.21 -23.72
CA ALA A 4 -45.77 -5.19 -24.47
C ALA A 4 -44.26 -5.46 -24.46
N ALA A 5 -43.75 -5.91 -25.62
CA ALA A 5 -42.35 -5.85 -26.02
C ALA A 5 -42.20 -4.68 -27.02
N ALA A 6 -41.13 -3.88 -26.93
CA ALA A 6 -40.83 -2.84 -27.90
C ALA A 6 -39.36 -2.89 -28.36
N ARG A 7 -39.21 -3.34 -29.61
CA ARG A 7 -38.25 -2.95 -30.66
C ARG A 7 -38.25 -1.41 -30.83
N THR A 8 -37.34 -0.66 -31.47
CA THR A 8 -36.09 -0.81 -32.24
C THR A 8 -35.61 0.62 -32.60
N THR A 9 -34.30 0.77 -32.86
CA THR A 9 -33.65 1.65 -33.86
C THR A 9 -33.89 3.16 -33.89
N GLY A 10 -32.82 3.91 -33.64
CA GLY A 10 -32.55 5.23 -34.23
C GLY A 10 -31.23 5.18 -35.01
N SER A 11 -31.33 5.22 -36.33
CA SER A 11 -30.24 5.31 -37.32
C SER A 11 -30.28 6.70 -37.95
N ASN A 12 -29.13 7.35 -38.10
CA ASN A 12 -28.83 8.40 -39.08
C ASN A 12 -27.30 8.46 -39.20
N ALA A 13 -26.73 7.84 -40.25
CA ALA A 13 -26.35 8.46 -41.52
C ALA A 13 -25.20 9.48 -41.31
N ILE A 14 -24.04 9.40 -41.97
CA ILE A 14 -23.81 9.31 -43.42
C ILE A 14 -22.42 8.69 -43.67
N SER A 15 -22.39 7.67 -44.52
CA SER A 15 -21.18 7.12 -45.14
C SER A 15 -21.20 7.43 -46.64
N LEU A 16 -20.14 8.04 -47.16
CA LEU A 16 -19.78 8.08 -48.58
C LEU A 16 -18.26 7.87 -48.58
N SER A 17 -17.79 6.65 -48.89
CA SER A 17 -17.38 6.19 -50.23
C SER A 17 -16.30 7.10 -50.84
N ARG A 18 -15.25 6.65 -51.52
CA ARG A 18 -14.77 5.34 -51.95
C ARG A 18 -13.39 5.65 -52.54
N ASP A 19 -12.43 4.82 -52.22
CA ASP A 19 -11.11 4.75 -52.83
C ASP A 19 -11.20 4.52 -54.35
N LEU A 20 -10.51 5.34 -55.15
CA LEU A 20 -10.21 5.06 -56.57
C LEU A 20 -8.80 5.55 -56.93
N ARG A 21 -7.95 4.54 -57.14
CA ARG A 21 -6.65 4.52 -57.81
C ARG A 21 -6.49 5.50 -58.97
N GLY A 22 -5.25 6.01 -59.10
CA GLY A 22 -4.52 5.87 -60.37
C GLY A 22 -3.93 7.14 -60.99
N THR A 23 -2.61 7.04 -61.23
CA THR A 23 -1.89 7.40 -62.47
C THR A 23 -1.45 8.85 -62.79
N LEU A 24 -0.14 8.94 -63.10
CA LEU A 24 0.54 9.79 -64.10
C LEU A 24 0.54 11.32 -63.82
N GLY A 25 1.65 12.01 -63.59
CA GLY A 25 2.96 11.94 -64.24
C GLY A 25 2.95 12.74 -65.55
N ARG A 26 3.51 13.96 -65.58
CA ARG A 26 4.01 14.60 -66.82
C ARG A 26 4.92 15.81 -66.55
N HIS A 27 6.16 15.65 -67.01
CA HIS A 27 7.10 16.68 -67.45
C HIS A 27 6.62 17.35 -68.75
N PHE A 28 6.90 18.65 -68.93
CA PHE A 28 7.44 19.30 -70.15
C PHE A 28 7.67 20.79 -69.81
N ARG A 29 8.90 21.33 -69.75
CA ARG A 29 9.84 21.76 -70.81
C ARG A 29 9.38 22.99 -71.61
N ASP A 30 10.36 23.88 -71.84
CA ASP A 30 10.59 24.77 -73.01
C ASP A 30 10.83 26.24 -72.62
N THR A 31 11.74 27.05 -73.17
CA THR A 31 13.03 26.93 -73.91
C THR A 31 13.49 28.38 -74.21
N GLY A 32 14.80 28.62 -74.43
CA GLY A 32 15.31 29.76 -75.23
C GLY A 32 16.27 30.72 -74.48
N ILE A 33 17.61 30.60 -74.54
CA ILE A 33 18.58 30.94 -75.64
C ILE A 33 18.83 32.47 -75.74
N CYS A 34 19.94 33.01 -75.17
CA CYS A 34 21.21 33.46 -75.83
C CYS A 34 21.23 34.98 -76.17
N ILE A 35 22.29 35.81 -76.20
CA ILE A 35 23.76 35.69 -76.28
C ILE A 35 24.41 37.08 -75.99
N VAL A 36 25.52 37.10 -75.21
CA VAL A 36 26.82 37.82 -75.40
C VAL A 36 27.00 39.37 -75.32
N ARG A 37 28.04 39.76 -74.56
CA ARG A 37 29.18 40.72 -74.81
C ARG A 37 29.41 41.92 -73.86
N SER A 38 30.50 41.76 -73.08
CA SER A 38 31.68 42.63 -72.88
C SER A 38 31.62 44.05 -72.24
N ARG A 39 32.41 44.14 -71.15
CA ARG A 39 33.36 45.20 -70.72
C ARG A 39 32.91 46.67 -70.61
N ARG A 40 32.83 47.16 -69.37
CA ARG A 40 33.49 48.42 -68.93
C ARG A 40 34.09 48.25 -67.52
N ARG A 41 35.29 48.81 -67.33
CA ARG A 41 36.09 48.81 -66.08
C ARG A 41 36.01 50.19 -65.42
N MET A 42 36.31 50.21 -64.11
CA MET A 42 36.74 51.34 -63.24
C MET A 42 35.60 52.24 -62.70
N LEU A 43 35.46 52.58 -61.39
CA LEU A 43 36.33 52.54 -60.20
C LEU A 43 35.50 52.57 -58.88
N THR A 44 36.03 51.90 -57.84
CA THR A 44 35.94 52.13 -56.37
C THR A 44 34.61 52.43 -55.64
N ARG A 45 34.20 51.52 -54.73
CA ARG A 45 33.87 51.83 -53.31
C ARG A 45 33.79 50.55 -52.46
N ALA A 46 34.34 50.65 -51.24
CA ALA A 46 34.47 49.57 -50.26
C ALA A 46 33.11 49.02 -49.76
N ARG A 47 33.06 47.71 -49.45
CA ARG A 47 31.88 47.03 -48.87
C ARG A 47 31.87 47.17 -47.34
N PRO A 48 30.73 47.46 -46.69
CA PRO A 48 30.58 47.21 -45.25
C PRO A 48 30.22 45.73 -44.99
N THR A 49 30.76 45.20 -43.90
CA THR A 49 30.80 43.79 -43.50
C THR A 49 29.51 43.30 -42.84
N ARG A 50 29.14 42.05 -43.16
CA ARG A 50 28.08 41.17 -42.60
C ARG A 50 28.24 40.84 -41.09
N TYR A 51 28.71 41.76 -40.26
CA TYR A 51 28.99 41.50 -38.84
C TYR A 51 27.89 42.01 -37.89
N ARG A 52 26.95 42.83 -38.36
CA ARG A 52 26.01 43.54 -37.49
C ARG A 52 24.64 42.85 -37.29
N GLU A 53 24.25 41.92 -38.16
CA GLU A 53 22.94 41.24 -38.06
C GLU A 53 22.95 39.97 -37.20
N GLN A 54 24.10 39.35 -36.99
CA GLN A 54 24.20 38.11 -36.19
C GLN A 54 24.24 38.34 -34.68
N ARG A 55 24.57 39.58 -34.23
CA ARG A 55 24.69 39.87 -32.80
C ARG A 55 23.34 40.10 -32.10
N MET A 56 22.35 40.69 -32.80
CA MET A 56 21.04 40.98 -32.19
C MET A 56 20.17 39.73 -31.96
N ARG A 57 20.28 38.69 -32.81
CA ARG A 57 19.51 37.44 -32.61
C ARG A 57 20.02 36.54 -31.46
N ARG A 58 21.21 36.83 -30.93
CA ARG A 58 21.82 36.03 -29.87
C ARG A 58 21.45 36.55 -28.47
N GLU A 59 21.21 37.85 -28.33
CA GLU A 59 20.80 38.46 -27.06
C GLU A 59 19.31 38.20 -26.74
N GLU A 60 18.40 38.28 -27.71
CA GLU A 60 16.97 37.97 -27.47
C GLU A 60 16.73 36.50 -27.08
N ARG A 61 17.45 35.56 -27.69
CA ARG A 61 17.34 34.14 -27.34
C ARG A 61 17.92 33.82 -25.96
N SER A 62 18.89 34.60 -25.49
CA SER A 62 19.51 34.42 -24.17
C SER A 62 18.57 34.88 -23.05
N SER A 63 17.81 35.94 -23.26
CA SER A 63 16.86 36.47 -22.27
C SER A 63 15.61 35.59 -22.13
N PHE A 64 15.09 35.03 -23.23
CA PHE A 64 13.95 34.09 -23.17
C PHE A 64 14.34 32.74 -22.56
N ALA A 65 15.55 32.24 -22.83
CA ALA A 65 16.03 30.99 -22.21
C ALA A 65 16.20 31.13 -20.69
N LEU A 66 16.66 32.29 -20.21
CA LEU A 66 16.83 32.54 -18.77
C LEU A 66 15.48 32.61 -18.04
N ILE A 67 14.46 33.23 -18.64
CA ILE A 67 13.13 33.35 -18.04
C ILE A 67 12.40 32.00 -17.97
N VAL A 68 12.55 31.14 -18.98
CA VAL A 68 11.95 29.78 -18.97
C VAL A 68 12.61 28.88 -17.93
N VAL A 69 13.92 29.00 -17.72
CA VAL A 69 14.64 28.25 -16.67
C VAL A 69 14.23 28.74 -15.26
N VAL A 70 14.07 30.05 -15.07
CA VAL A 70 13.64 30.61 -13.77
C VAL A 70 12.20 30.21 -13.44
N ILE A 71 11.29 30.19 -14.41
CA ILE A 71 9.90 29.71 -14.22
C ILE A 71 9.88 28.19 -13.98
N GLY A 72 10.74 27.41 -14.66
CA GLY A 72 10.88 25.97 -14.42
C GLY A 72 11.38 25.63 -13.01
N VAL A 73 12.30 26.44 -12.47
CA VAL A 73 12.83 26.27 -11.10
C VAL A 73 11.84 26.75 -10.04
N LEU A 74 11.03 27.78 -10.32
CA LEU A 74 9.97 28.25 -9.43
C LEU A 74 8.78 27.27 -9.36
N CYS A 75 8.45 26.58 -10.46
CA CYS A 75 7.41 25.52 -10.45
C CYS A 75 7.86 24.22 -9.78
N ALA A 76 9.17 23.91 -9.76
CA ALA A 76 9.71 22.79 -8.99
C ALA A 76 9.76 23.04 -7.47
N SER A 77 9.57 24.30 -7.06
CA SER A 77 9.46 24.72 -5.66
C SER A 77 8.00 24.80 -5.18
N GLY A 78 7.05 24.42 -6.05
CA GLY A 78 5.62 24.34 -5.72
C GLY A 78 5.36 23.26 -4.70
N CYS A 79 5.14 23.70 -3.46
CA CYS A 79 4.59 22.99 -2.31
C CYS A 79 4.26 21.51 -2.57
N ALA A 80 5.23 20.63 -2.31
CA ALA A 80 4.91 19.32 -1.81
C ALA A 80 4.25 19.53 -0.44
N SER A 81 2.94 19.80 -0.45
CA SER A 81 2.08 19.58 0.71
C SER A 81 2.16 18.08 0.99
N ARG A 82 3.20 17.66 1.71
CA ARG A 82 3.13 16.44 2.49
C ARG A 82 1.96 16.68 3.42
N ALA A 83 0.82 16.06 3.09
CA ALA A 83 -0.20 15.81 4.08
C ALA A 83 0.54 15.26 5.30
N THR A 84 0.51 16.01 6.39
CA THR A 84 1.05 15.61 7.69
C THR A 84 0.20 14.41 8.12
N ARG A 85 0.58 13.23 7.63
CA ARG A 85 0.15 11.94 8.16
C ARG A 85 0.48 12.03 9.65
N GLY A 86 -0.55 11.88 10.48
CA GLY A 86 -0.55 12.27 11.90
C GLY A 86 0.80 11.99 12.57
N GLU A 87 1.35 13.02 13.22
CA GLU A 87 2.73 13.13 13.67
C GLU A 87 3.02 12.32 14.95
N GLY A 88 2.57 11.07 14.96
CA GLY A 88 2.83 10.07 16.00
C GLY A 88 3.23 8.75 15.35
N PRO A 89 4.00 7.88 16.03
CA PRO A 89 4.34 6.58 15.49
C PRO A 89 3.05 5.77 15.22
N GLU A 90 3.08 5.03 14.13
CA GLU A 90 1.93 4.26 13.67
C GLU A 90 1.61 3.11 14.64
N VAL A 91 0.34 2.93 15.00
CA VAL A 91 -0.07 1.74 15.76
C VAL A 91 -0.09 0.57 14.79
N LEU A 92 0.78 -0.41 15.04
CA LEU A 92 0.80 -1.63 14.24
C LEU A 92 -0.54 -2.36 14.37
N PRO A 93 -1.21 -2.69 13.25
CA PRO A 93 -2.46 -3.43 13.30
C PRO A 93 -2.24 -4.83 13.92
N VAL A 94 -3.17 -5.23 14.78
CA VAL A 94 -3.15 -6.55 15.43
C VAL A 94 -3.95 -7.52 14.57
N VAL A 95 -3.26 -8.50 13.99
CA VAL A 95 -3.83 -9.45 13.03
C VAL A 95 -3.78 -10.87 13.56
N ALA A 96 -4.79 -11.64 13.19
CA ALA A 96 -4.83 -13.09 13.40
C ALA A 96 -4.94 -13.78 12.04
N VAL A 97 -4.34 -14.96 11.91
CA VAL A 97 -4.41 -15.78 10.69
C VAL A 97 -5.16 -17.07 11.01
N THR A 98 -6.14 -17.42 10.17
CA THR A 98 -6.80 -18.73 10.24
C THR A 98 -6.17 -19.71 9.26
N THR A 99 -6.44 -21.00 9.45
CA THR A 99 -6.09 -22.03 8.46
C THR A 99 -6.72 -21.72 7.11
N PHE A 100 -5.97 -21.95 6.03
CA PHE A 100 -6.46 -21.66 4.69
C PHE A 100 -7.32 -22.79 4.14
N GLU A 101 -8.30 -22.42 3.33
CA GLU A 101 -9.13 -23.37 2.59
C GLU A 101 -8.41 -23.78 1.30
N ASN A 102 -8.22 -25.08 1.08
CA ASN A 102 -7.59 -25.58 -0.14
C ASN A 102 -8.63 -25.80 -1.26
N LYS A 103 -8.62 -24.95 -2.29
CA LYS A 103 -9.43 -25.09 -3.52
C LYS A 103 -8.61 -25.42 -4.77
N SER A 104 -7.30 -25.62 -4.62
CA SER A 104 -6.39 -25.91 -5.74
C SER A 104 -6.56 -27.30 -6.35
N GLY A 105 -7.30 -28.19 -5.67
CA GLY A 105 -7.40 -29.61 -6.04
C GLY A 105 -6.15 -30.43 -5.72
N PHE A 106 -5.11 -29.82 -5.15
CA PHE A 106 -3.93 -30.55 -4.70
C PHE A 106 -4.30 -31.49 -3.54
N ALA A 107 -4.12 -32.78 -3.77
CA ALA A 107 -4.16 -33.82 -2.77
C ALA A 107 -2.78 -34.50 -2.73
N GLY A 108 -2.05 -34.33 -1.64
CA GLY A 108 -0.68 -34.80 -1.52
C GLY A 108 -0.22 -34.92 -0.08
N GLN A 109 1.10 -34.97 0.11
CA GLN A 109 1.73 -35.17 1.42
C GLN A 109 1.71 -33.94 2.34
N TRP A 110 1.31 -32.77 1.84
CA TRP A 110 1.32 -31.51 2.58
C TRP A 110 -0.08 -31.07 2.97
N GLN A 111 -0.19 -30.45 4.15
CA GLN A 111 -1.44 -29.89 4.66
C GLN A 111 -1.45 -28.41 4.28
N LEU A 112 -1.63 -28.14 2.99
CA LEU A 112 -1.47 -26.80 2.42
C LEU A 112 -2.22 -25.71 3.19
N GLY A 113 -3.38 -26.03 3.76
CA GLY A 113 -4.18 -25.08 4.55
C GLY A 113 -3.46 -24.52 5.77
N SER A 114 -2.94 -25.39 6.65
CA SER A 114 -2.17 -24.98 7.83
C SER A 114 -0.78 -24.50 7.43
N ASP A 115 -0.10 -25.24 6.56
CA ASP A 115 1.29 -24.97 6.24
C ASP A 115 1.46 -23.60 5.54
N MET A 116 0.50 -23.22 4.68
CA MET A 116 0.50 -21.90 4.03
C MET A 116 0.14 -20.77 5.01
N ALA A 117 -0.75 -21.03 5.96
CA ALA A 117 -1.11 -20.06 6.99
C ALA A 117 0.10 -19.79 7.91
N ASP A 118 0.88 -20.82 8.26
CA ASP A 118 2.10 -20.70 9.07
C ASP A 118 3.22 -19.94 8.33
N LEU A 119 3.34 -20.15 7.01
CA LEU A 119 4.22 -19.33 6.18
C LEU A 119 3.79 -17.87 6.17
N LEU A 120 2.49 -17.59 6.04
CA LEU A 120 1.99 -16.21 6.10
C LEU A 120 2.26 -15.58 7.47
N VAL A 121 2.01 -16.30 8.57
CA VAL A 121 2.32 -15.84 9.94
C VAL A 121 3.80 -15.49 10.09
N SER A 122 4.68 -16.38 9.62
CA SER A 122 6.13 -16.18 9.66
C SER A 122 6.54 -14.91 8.90
N GLU A 123 5.98 -14.69 7.72
CA GLU A 123 6.26 -13.52 6.89
C GLU A 123 5.68 -12.21 7.46
N LEU A 124 4.49 -12.27 8.06
CA LEU A 124 3.90 -11.13 8.78
C LEU A 124 4.77 -10.72 9.98
N VAL A 125 5.23 -11.67 10.79
CA VAL A 125 6.14 -11.42 11.92
C VAL A 125 7.47 -10.86 11.42
N ARG A 126 8.07 -11.48 10.38
CA ARG A 126 9.33 -11.04 9.76
C ARG A 126 9.25 -9.59 9.27
N SER A 127 8.10 -9.18 8.74
CA SER A 127 7.91 -7.81 8.24
C SER A 127 7.99 -6.74 9.34
N SER A 128 7.77 -7.10 10.61
CA SER A 128 7.69 -6.15 11.75
C SER A 128 6.66 -5.02 11.56
N ARG A 129 5.68 -5.19 10.65
CA ARG A 129 4.60 -4.22 10.39
C ARG A 129 3.28 -4.58 11.06
N PHE A 130 3.23 -5.73 11.74
CA PHE A 130 2.01 -6.28 12.33
C PHE A 130 2.30 -6.82 13.72
N VAL A 131 1.30 -6.77 14.59
CA VAL A 131 1.27 -7.60 15.80
C VAL A 131 0.46 -8.84 15.46
N VAL A 132 1.11 -9.99 15.30
CA VAL A 132 0.42 -11.24 14.98
C VAL A 132 0.02 -11.93 16.28
N VAL A 133 -1.23 -12.38 16.37
CA VAL A 133 -1.73 -13.16 17.51
C VAL A 133 -2.16 -14.56 17.08
N GLU A 134 -1.92 -15.51 17.97
CA GLU A 134 -2.16 -16.93 17.72
C GLU A 134 -3.66 -17.25 17.70
N ARG A 135 -4.11 -17.92 16.63
CA ARG A 135 -5.49 -18.43 16.53
C ARG A 135 -5.56 -19.92 16.25
N GLN A 136 -4.65 -20.45 15.45
CA GLN A 136 -4.66 -21.88 15.11
C GLN A 136 -4.51 -22.73 16.38
N HIS A 137 -3.63 -22.32 17.30
CA HIS A 137 -3.38 -23.04 18.56
C HIS A 137 -3.95 -22.33 19.80
N PHE A 138 -4.95 -21.46 19.63
CA PHE A 138 -5.53 -20.67 20.72
C PHE A 138 -6.06 -21.52 21.89
N GLN A 139 -6.72 -22.65 21.60
CA GLN A 139 -7.28 -23.51 22.64
C GLN A 139 -6.20 -24.08 23.56
N GLY A 140 -5.02 -24.41 23.02
CA GLY A 140 -3.88 -24.89 23.82
C GLY A 140 -3.40 -23.83 24.82
N LEU A 141 -3.35 -22.56 24.39
CA LEU A 141 -2.98 -21.44 25.24
C LEU A 141 -4.02 -21.19 26.35
N VAL A 142 -5.31 -21.22 26.01
CA VAL A 142 -6.39 -21.10 26.99
C VAL A 142 -6.31 -22.23 28.02
N ASN A 143 -6.09 -23.46 27.56
CA ASN A 143 -5.96 -24.61 28.45
C ASN A 143 -4.73 -24.51 29.38
N GLU A 144 -3.62 -23.94 28.93
CA GLU A 144 -2.45 -23.66 29.78
C GLU A 144 -2.77 -22.61 30.84
N ILE A 145 -3.36 -21.47 30.46
CA ILE A 145 -3.76 -20.42 31.41
C ILE A 145 -4.75 -20.98 32.45
N ALA A 146 -5.73 -21.77 32.01
CA ALA A 146 -6.69 -22.40 32.90
C ALA A 146 -6.03 -23.41 33.86
N ARG A 147 -5.05 -24.19 33.38
CA ARG A 147 -4.28 -25.12 34.23
C ARG A 147 -3.51 -24.38 35.33
N GLN A 148 -2.90 -23.24 35.05
CA GLN A 148 -2.17 -22.45 36.05
C GLN A 148 -3.05 -21.92 37.20
N GLN A 149 -4.37 -21.85 37.00
CA GLN A 149 -5.31 -21.46 38.05
C GLN A 149 -5.64 -22.61 39.02
N GLN A 150 -5.22 -23.84 38.73
CA GLN A 150 -5.44 -24.99 39.61
C GLN A 150 -4.53 -24.93 40.84
N THR A 151 -4.99 -25.54 41.93
CA THR A 151 -4.28 -25.62 43.22
C THR A 151 -2.96 -26.41 43.16
N LEU A 152 -2.75 -27.18 42.10
CA LEU A 152 -1.51 -27.94 41.86
C LEU A 152 -0.32 -27.03 41.48
N PHE A 153 -0.57 -25.80 41.02
CA PHE A 153 0.46 -24.85 40.63
C PHE A 153 0.65 -23.75 41.67
N ARG A 154 1.89 -23.27 41.81
CA ARG A 154 2.25 -22.19 42.73
C ARG A 154 1.45 -20.92 42.42
N PRO A 155 0.98 -20.19 43.44
CA PRO A 155 0.30 -18.91 43.24
C PRO A 155 1.25 -17.80 42.74
N GLU A 156 2.53 -17.86 43.09
CA GLU A 156 3.54 -16.93 42.63
C GLU A 156 3.82 -17.13 41.13
N GLY A 157 3.56 -16.10 40.32
CA GLY A 157 3.79 -16.13 38.87
C GLY A 157 2.60 -16.57 38.02
N ARG A 158 1.42 -16.81 38.61
CA ARG A 158 0.19 -17.05 37.84
C ARG A 158 -0.09 -15.89 36.89
N ILE A 159 -0.43 -16.23 35.65
CA ILE A 159 -0.86 -15.23 34.66
C ILE A 159 -2.23 -14.71 35.08
N ALA A 160 -2.33 -13.40 35.30
CA ALA A 160 -3.62 -12.78 35.55
C ALA A 160 -4.50 -12.86 34.29
N SER A 161 -5.77 -13.21 34.48
CA SER A 161 -6.78 -13.25 33.42
C SER A 161 -6.92 -11.89 32.73
N GLY A 162 -7.33 -11.90 31.45
CA GLY A 162 -7.61 -10.69 30.68
C GLY A 162 -6.39 -9.98 30.08
N ARG A 163 -5.19 -10.58 30.15
CA ARG A 163 -3.96 -10.02 29.56
C ARG A 163 -3.69 -10.40 28.10
N MET A 164 -4.53 -11.25 27.51
CA MET A 164 -4.36 -11.66 26.10
C MET A 164 -4.71 -10.51 25.16
N LYS A 165 -3.86 -10.28 24.16
CA LYS A 165 -4.15 -9.29 23.11
C LYS A 165 -5.25 -9.81 22.20
N GLY A 166 -6.27 -8.99 21.97
CA GLY A 166 -7.28 -9.24 20.93
C GLY A 166 -6.75 -8.87 19.55
N ALA A 167 -7.07 -9.69 18.54
CA ALA A 167 -6.91 -9.31 17.15
C ALA A 167 -7.97 -8.26 16.77
N GLN A 168 -7.59 -7.29 15.95
CA GLN A 168 -8.50 -6.34 15.33
C GLN A 168 -9.01 -6.87 13.99
N TYR A 169 -8.13 -7.54 13.24
CA TYR A 169 -8.44 -8.14 11.94
C TYR A 169 -8.13 -9.63 11.93
N MET A 170 -8.99 -10.39 11.27
CA MET A 170 -8.80 -11.80 10.95
C MET A 170 -8.46 -11.93 9.46
N ILE A 171 -7.38 -12.65 9.15
CA ILE A 171 -6.97 -12.98 7.79
C ILE A 171 -7.40 -14.41 7.51
N ARG A 172 -8.30 -14.57 6.56
CA ARG A 172 -8.71 -15.86 6.01
C ARG A 172 -8.09 -16.05 4.62
N GLY A 173 -7.46 -17.19 4.38
CA GLY A 173 -6.91 -17.52 3.07
C GLY A 173 -7.68 -18.61 2.34
N VAL A 174 -7.71 -18.51 1.01
CA VAL A 174 -8.15 -19.56 0.09
C VAL A 174 -7.04 -19.80 -0.92
N ILE A 175 -6.61 -21.04 -1.05
CA ILE A 175 -5.59 -21.45 -2.02
C ILE A 175 -6.31 -21.82 -3.31
N ASN A 176 -6.27 -20.92 -4.30
CA ASN A 176 -6.98 -21.07 -5.56
C ASN A 176 -6.23 -21.99 -6.53
N ASP A 177 -4.91 -21.82 -6.62
CA ASP A 177 -4.03 -22.60 -7.51
C ASP A 177 -2.75 -22.95 -6.76
N PHE A 178 -2.33 -24.20 -6.89
CA PHE A 178 -1.08 -24.72 -6.37
C PHE A 178 -0.65 -25.84 -7.30
N SER A 179 -0.07 -25.46 -8.44
CA SER A 179 0.22 -26.40 -9.51
C SER A 179 1.57 -26.12 -10.15
N GLN A 180 2.16 -27.19 -10.68
CA GLN A 180 3.31 -27.11 -11.57
C GLN A 180 2.90 -27.68 -12.92
N SER A 181 2.67 -26.80 -13.89
CA SER A 181 2.37 -27.21 -15.24
C SER A 181 3.64 -27.73 -15.92
N GLY A 182 3.64 -29.04 -16.18
CA GLY A 182 4.45 -29.68 -17.21
C GLY A 182 3.48 -30.40 -18.13
N GLY A 183 3.38 -29.95 -19.39
CA GLY A 183 2.49 -30.47 -20.45
C GLY A 183 1.50 -31.55 -20.05
N GLY A 184 0.28 -31.17 -19.64
CA GLY A 184 -0.78 -32.13 -19.36
C GLY A 184 -1.99 -31.47 -18.70
N SER A 185 -3.14 -31.52 -19.39
CA SER A 185 -4.48 -31.17 -18.90
C SER A 185 -4.85 -29.68 -18.78
N LEU A 186 -4.76 -28.91 -19.87
CA LEU A 186 -5.88 -28.07 -20.36
C LEU A 186 -5.50 -27.39 -21.68
N SER A 187 -6.44 -27.41 -22.62
CA SER A 187 -6.46 -26.72 -23.91
C SER A 187 -5.70 -27.39 -25.08
N VAL A 188 -6.49 -27.86 -26.05
CA VAL A 188 -6.09 -28.15 -27.43
C VAL A 188 -5.38 -26.95 -28.09
N LEU A 189 -5.55 -25.75 -27.52
CA LEU A 189 -4.87 -24.52 -27.92
C LEU A 189 -3.40 -24.46 -27.47
N ALA A 190 -3.06 -24.98 -26.28
CA ALA A 190 -1.68 -25.04 -25.80
C ALA A 190 -0.80 -25.97 -26.65
N LYS A 191 -1.37 -27.00 -27.31
CA LYS A 191 -0.63 -27.86 -28.25
C LYS A 191 -0.06 -27.09 -29.45
N ARG A 192 -0.68 -25.98 -29.86
CA ARG A 192 -0.15 -25.13 -30.95
C ARG A 192 0.96 -24.18 -30.49
N ILE A 193 0.98 -23.81 -29.21
CA ILE A 193 2.02 -22.95 -28.61
C ILE A 193 3.22 -23.79 -28.14
N ALA A 194 3.01 -25.08 -27.85
CA ALA A 194 4.05 -26.04 -27.44
C ALA A 194 5.15 -26.28 -28.49
N PHE A 195 4.97 -25.84 -29.74
CA PHE A 195 6.02 -25.89 -30.76
C PHE A 195 7.06 -24.75 -30.63
N LEU A 196 6.85 -23.78 -29.73
CA LEU A 196 7.71 -22.59 -29.61
C LEU A 196 8.47 -22.45 -28.27
N GLY A 197 8.30 -23.36 -27.29
CA GLY A 197 9.08 -23.32 -26.05
C GLY A 197 8.51 -24.19 -24.93
N ARG A 198 9.20 -25.28 -24.61
CA ARG A 198 8.87 -26.22 -23.52
C ARG A 198 9.34 -25.67 -22.16
N GLY A 199 8.62 -24.71 -21.63
CA GLY A 199 8.84 -24.20 -20.26
C GLY A 199 7.89 -24.85 -19.26
N HIS A 200 8.41 -25.29 -18.11
CA HIS A 200 7.59 -25.68 -16.96
C HIS A 200 7.27 -24.44 -16.13
N VAL A 201 6.00 -24.22 -15.81
CA VAL A 201 5.57 -23.06 -15.00
C VAL A 201 4.93 -23.56 -13.71
N ALA A 202 5.53 -23.18 -12.57
CA ALA A 202 4.91 -23.32 -11.28
C ALA A 202 4.09 -22.06 -10.96
N ARG A 203 2.86 -22.25 -10.50
CA ARG A 203 1.93 -21.16 -10.16
C ARG A 203 1.31 -21.43 -8.80
N VAL A 204 1.27 -20.38 -7.99
CA VAL A 204 0.53 -20.34 -6.73
C VAL A 204 -0.35 -19.09 -6.76
N SER A 205 -1.63 -19.25 -6.46
CA SER A 205 -2.60 -18.14 -6.34
C SER A 205 -3.38 -18.29 -5.05
N LEU A 206 -3.41 -17.21 -4.26
CA LEU A 206 -4.07 -17.14 -2.96
C LEU A 206 -5.03 -15.94 -2.95
N THR A 207 -6.25 -16.18 -2.48
CA THR A 207 -7.17 -15.10 -2.07
C THR A 207 -7.03 -14.91 -0.56
N LEU A 208 -6.67 -13.72 -0.10
CA LEU A 208 -6.59 -13.35 1.32
C LEU A 208 -7.70 -12.36 1.64
N THR A 209 -8.65 -12.74 2.49
CA THR A 209 -9.75 -11.91 2.94
C THR A 209 -9.46 -11.37 4.34
N LEU A 210 -9.51 -10.05 4.49
CA LEU A 210 -9.37 -9.37 5.77
C LEU A 210 -10.74 -9.05 6.33
N VAL A 211 -11.01 -9.54 7.54
CA VAL A 211 -12.29 -9.36 8.24
C VAL A 211 -12.06 -8.56 9.51
N ALA A 212 -12.78 -7.47 9.70
CA ALA A 212 -12.77 -6.72 10.96
C ALA A 212 -13.53 -7.53 12.02
N ILE A 213 -12.89 -7.83 13.15
CA ILE A 213 -13.51 -8.69 14.19
C ILE A 213 -14.62 -7.96 14.94
N GLU A 214 -14.53 -6.64 15.05
CA GLU A 214 -15.52 -5.81 15.75
C GLU A 214 -16.89 -5.83 15.07
N THR A 215 -16.94 -5.69 13.74
CA THR A 215 -18.18 -5.63 12.96
C THR A 215 -18.49 -6.93 12.21
N GLY A 216 -17.49 -7.78 12.00
CA GLY A 216 -17.60 -8.96 11.13
C GLY A 216 -17.54 -8.64 9.64
N GLU A 217 -17.31 -7.39 9.26
CA GLU A 217 -17.28 -6.95 7.87
C GLU A 217 -15.97 -7.32 7.17
N ILE A 218 -16.05 -7.59 5.87
CA ILE A 218 -14.86 -7.77 5.03
C ILE A 218 -14.27 -6.38 4.76
N ALA A 219 -13.18 -6.06 5.43
CA ALA A 219 -12.45 -4.81 5.25
C ALA A 219 -11.80 -4.74 3.86
N SER A 220 -11.23 -5.85 3.39
CA SER A 220 -10.64 -5.95 2.06
C SER A 220 -10.46 -7.41 1.63
N SER A 221 -10.32 -7.63 0.33
CA SER A 221 -9.96 -8.92 -0.25
C SER A 221 -8.81 -8.73 -1.23
N VAL A 222 -7.71 -9.44 -0.98
CA VAL A 222 -6.43 -9.31 -1.67
C VAL A 222 -6.19 -10.57 -2.49
N GLN A 223 -5.79 -10.40 -3.74
CA GLN A 223 -5.37 -11.50 -4.61
C GLN A 223 -3.85 -11.49 -4.71
N SER A 224 -3.20 -12.58 -4.33
CA SER A 224 -1.75 -12.71 -4.37
C SER A 224 -1.35 -13.91 -5.21
N GLU A 225 -0.39 -13.70 -6.10
CA GLU A 225 0.05 -14.70 -7.06
C GLU A 225 1.57 -14.75 -7.11
N GLY A 226 2.12 -15.92 -7.37
CA GLY A 226 3.53 -16.14 -7.65
C GLY A 226 3.66 -17.15 -8.79
N ALA A 227 4.59 -16.88 -9.71
CA ALA A 227 4.74 -17.69 -10.90
C ALA A 227 6.19 -17.77 -11.36
N VAL A 228 6.76 -18.97 -11.33
CA VAL A 228 8.16 -19.21 -11.69
C VAL A 228 8.22 -20.11 -12.92
N ARG A 229 8.88 -19.63 -13.97
CA ARG A 229 9.14 -20.39 -15.19
C ARG A 229 10.52 -21.02 -15.10
N THR A 230 10.62 -22.31 -15.43
CA THR A 230 11.88 -23.06 -15.44
C THR A 230 12.09 -23.78 -16.77
N GLY A 231 13.36 -23.87 -17.19
CA GLY A 231 13.76 -24.61 -18.40
C GLY A 231 13.79 -26.13 -18.16
N GLU A 232 13.90 -26.89 -19.25
CA GLU A 232 13.82 -28.37 -19.28
C GLU A 232 14.77 -29.09 -18.29
N ALA A 233 15.88 -28.46 -17.91
CA ALA A 233 16.91 -29.07 -17.05
C ALA A 233 16.59 -29.10 -15.54
N TYR A 234 15.53 -28.41 -15.06
CA TYR A 234 15.27 -28.27 -13.62
C TYR A 234 14.23 -29.26 -13.05
N VAL A 235 13.63 -30.11 -13.89
CA VAL A 235 12.46 -30.92 -13.49
C VAL A 235 12.84 -32.39 -13.28
N ALA A 236 13.50 -32.66 -12.15
CA ALA A 236 13.55 -34.01 -11.58
C ALA A 236 13.82 -34.07 -10.07
N ALA A 237 13.70 -32.97 -9.32
CA ALA A 237 13.64 -33.08 -7.87
C ALA A 237 12.25 -33.63 -7.50
N ARG A 238 12.14 -34.96 -7.34
CA ARG A 238 10.92 -35.58 -6.82
C ARG A 238 10.63 -34.97 -5.46
N TYR A 239 9.48 -34.30 -5.30
CA TYR A 239 9.02 -33.70 -4.05
C TYR A 239 8.87 -34.69 -2.87
N LYS A 240 9.15 -35.99 -3.07
CA LYS A 240 9.06 -37.01 -2.02
C LYS A 240 10.04 -36.70 -0.88
N GLY A 241 9.50 -36.55 0.33
CA GLY A 241 10.29 -36.31 1.55
C GLY A 241 10.72 -34.85 1.75
N VAL A 242 10.28 -33.91 0.91
CA VAL A 242 10.49 -32.48 1.13
C VAL A 242 9.38 -31.95 2.05
N ALA A 243 9.75 -31.41 3.21
CA ALA A 243 8.81 -30.73 4.09
C ALA A 243 8.39 -29.37 3.51
N PHE A 244 7.10 -29.06 3.57
CA PHE A 244 6.58 -27.76 3.15
C PHE A 244 7.20 -26.64 4.00
N GLY A 245 7.51 -25.50 3.39
CA GLY A 245 8.14 -24.37 4.09
C GLY A 245 9.59 -24.58 4.53
N GLY A 246 10.21 -25.73 4.22
CA GLY A 246 11.63 -25.97 4.46
C GLY A 246 12.55 -25.31 3.42
N GLU A 247 13.84 -25.18 3.74
CA GLU A 247 14.85 -24.61 2.84
C GLU A 247 14.92 -25.34 1.49
N LEU A 248 14.81 -26.67 1.50
CA LEU A 248 14.78 -27.49 0.28
C LEU A 248 13.51 -27.26 -0.56
N PHE A 249 12.38 -26.97 0.08
CA PHE A 249 11.13 -26.65 -0.61
C PHE A 249 11.27 -25.33 -1.39
N PHE A 250 11.82 -24.29 -0.76
CA PHE A 250 11.97 -22.99 -1.40
C PHE A 250 12.94 -22.96 -2.58
N LYS A 251 13.83 -23.96 -2.68
CA LYS A 251 14.68 -24.16 -3.87
C LYS A 251 13.90 -24.74 -5.06
N THR A 252 12.73 -25.35 -4.84
CA THR A 252 11.90 -25.85 -5.94
C THR A 252 11.16 -24.71 -6.64
N PRO A 253 10.71 -24.87 -7.90
CA PRO A 253 9.96 -23.82 -8.61
C PRO A 253 8.64 -23.49 -7.91
N LEU A 254 8.01 -24.52 -7.34
CA LEU A 254 6.76 -24.38 -6.59
C LEU A 254 6.97 -23.63 -5.27
N GLY A 255 8.06 -23.92 -4.54
CA GLY A 255 8.40 -23.18 -3.33
C GLY A 255 8.81 -21.73 -3.61
N ALA A 256 9.54 -21.47 -4.70
CA ALA A 256 9.85 -20.11 -5.13
C ALA A 256 8.57 -19.31 -5.48
N ALA A 257 7.64 -19.92 -6.23
CA ALA A 257 6.34 -19.32 -6.52
C ALA A 257 5.50 -19.10 -5.24
N THR A 258 5.57 -20.04 -4.29
CA THR A 258 4.88 -19.91 -2.99
C THR A 258 5.41 -18.70 -2.21
N ARG A 259 6.73 -18.53 -2.13
CA ARG A 259 7.36 -17.39 -1.47
C ARG A 259 6.93 -16.07 -2.10
N GLU A 260 6.98 -15.97 -3.43
CA GLU A 260 6.55 -14.79 -4.17
C GLU A 260 5.07 -14.44 -3.89
N ALA A 261 4.19 -15.44 -3.89
CA ALA A 261 2.77 -15.25 -3.57
C ALA A 261 2.56 -14.72 -2.15
N ILE A 262 3.23 -15.30 -1.15
CA ILE A 262 3.10 -14.86 0.25
C ILE A 262 3.67 -13.45 0.46
N GLU A 263 4.85 -13.15 -0.08
CA GLU A 263 5.47 -11.82 0.03
C GLU A 263 4.61 -10.74 -0.64
N SER A 264 4.01 -11.06 -1.79
CA SER A 264 3.03 -10.20 -2.46
C SER A 264 1.77 -10.00 -1.61
N GLY A 265 1.26 -11.08 -1.01
CA GLY A 265 0.10 -11.05 -0.11
C GLY A 265 0.32 -10.16 1.12
N VAL A 266 1.46 -10.30 1.80
CA VAL A 266 1.82 -9.47 2.97
C VAL A 266 1.91 -7.99 2.59
N ARG A 267 2.48 -7.67 1.42
CA ARG A 267 2.57 -6.29 0.92
C ARG A 267 1.19 -5.69 0.69
N GLN A 268 0.32 -6.41 -0.01
CA GLN A 268 -1.03 -5.96 -0.28
C GLN A 268 -1.89 -5.87 0.99
N ILE A 269 -1.71 -6.78 1.96
CA ILE A 269 -2.34 -6.68 3.29
C ILE A 269 -1.92 -5.39 3.99
N HIS A 270 -0.63 -5.05 3.95
CA HIS A 270 -0.14 -3.80 4.55
C HIS A 270 -0.78 -2.57 3.90
N GLU A 271 -0.92 -2.57 2.57
CA GLU A 271 -1.53 -1.47 1.82
C GLU A 271 -3.05 -1.38 2.04
N ALA A 272 -3.72 -2.51 2.26
CA ALA A 272 -5.16 -2.58 2.46
C ALA A 272 -5.61 -2.21 3.89
N LEU A 273 -4.75 -2.38 4.89
CA LEU A 273 -5.11 -2.10 6.27
C LEU A 273 -4.98 -0.59 6.59
N PRO A 274 -5.99 0.00 7.26
CA PRO A 274 -5.93 1.40 7.63
C PRO A 274 -4.85 1.63 8.68
N THR A 275 -3.95 2.58 8.39
CA THR A 275 -2.92 3.02 9.33
C THR A 275 -3.57 3.92 10.37
N THR A 276 -3.68 3.46 11.62
CA THR A 276 -4.26 4.27 12.71
C THR A 276 -3.13 5.02 13.43
N PRO A 277 -3.16 6.36 13.46
CA PRO A 277 -2.15 7.12 14.18
C PRO A 277 -2.28 6.83 15.67
N TRP A 278 -1.16 6.59 16.33
CA TRP A 278 -1.15 6.47 17.78
C TRP A 278 -1.53 7.80 18.41
N ARG A 279 -2.47 7.76 19.36
CA ARG A 279 -2.92 8.95 20.08
C ARG A 279 -2.45 8.89 21.53
N PRO A 280 -1.79 9.97 22.00
CA PRO A 280 -1.38 10.04 23.39
C PRO A 280 -2.56 10.20 24.34
N MET A 281 -2.49 9.55 25.49
CA MET A 281 -3.55 9.47 26.50
C MET A 281 -2.97 9.46 27.91
N ILE A 282 -3.78 9.88 28.88
CA ILE A 282 -3.48 9.75 30.30
C ILE A 282 -3.56 8.27 30.70
N ALA A 283 -2.43 7.69 31.09
CA ALA A 283 -2.32 6.32 31.55
C ALA A 283 -2.73 6.19 33.03
N GLU A 284 -2.29 7.13 33.86
CA GLU A 284 -2.50 7.11 35.31
C GLU A 284 -2.27 8.51 35.90
N ILE A 285 -2.86 8.77 37.06
CA ILE A 285 -2.67 9.99 37.84
C ILE A 285 -2.26 9.54 39.24
N ALA A 286 -1.05 9.91 39.65
CA ALA A 286 -0.47 9.51 40.93
C ALA A 286 0.32 10.69 41.51
N ASP A 287 0.16 10.93 42.82
CA ASP A 287 0.90 11.96 43.57
C ASP A 287 0.85 13.36 42.93
N GLY A 288 -0.30 13.75 42.37
CA GLY A 288 -0.47 15.04 41.69
C GLY A 288 0.27 15.16 40.35
N LYS A 289 0.86 14.06 39.84
CA LYS A 289 1.49 13.97 38.54
C LYS A 289 0.65 13.14 37.58
N ILE A 290 0.68 13.53 36.30
CA ILE A 290 0.00 12.83 35.22
C ILE A 290 1.02 11.97 34.49
N ILE A 291 0.72 10.68 34.34
CA ILE A 291 1.52 9.73 33.58
C ILE A 291 0.86 9.53 32.22
N VAL A 292 1.62 9.73 31.15
CA VAL A 292 1.17 9.60 29.76
C VAL A 292 1.64 8.27 29.18
N ASN A 293 0.79 7.64 28.36
CA ASN A 293 1.01 6.33 27.75
C ASN A 293 2.04 6.34 26.58
N GLY A 294 2.98 7.28 26.55
CA GLY A 294 4.05 7.33 25.57
C GLY A 294 5.19 8.23 26.02
N GLY A 295 6.41 7.92 25.58
CA GLY A 295 7.63 8.61 25.96
C GLY A 295 8.50 8.96 24.76
N ALA A 296 9.81 8.78 24.90
CA ALA A 296 10.78 9.04 23.83
C ALA A 296 10.47 8.21 22.56
N ASN A 297 9.96 6.99 22.74
CA ASN A 297 9.52 6.12 21.66
C ASN A 297 8.36 6.70 20.82
N HIS A 298 7.58 7.62 21.38
CA HIS A 298 6.48 8.33 20.73
C HIS A 298 6.80 9.81 20.44
N GLY A 299 8.08 10.20 20.55
CA GLY A 299 8.53 11.55 20.20
C GLY A 299 8.19 12.63 21.22
N PHE A 300 7.91 12.27 22.47
CA PHE A 300 7.72 13.25 23.55
C PHE A 300 9.02 13.97 23.88
N ARG A 301 8.90 15.26 24.20
CA ARG A 301 10.00 16.12 24.64
C ARG A 301 9.60 16.85 25.92
N GLU A 302 10.55 16.99 26.83
CA GLU A 302 10.38 17.78 28.05
C GLU A 302 10.06 19.24 27.68
N GLY A 303 9.17 19.87 28.46
CA GLY A 303 8.67 21.22 28.22
C GLY A 303 7.50 21.33 27.23
N THR A 304 7.13 20.26 26.52
CA THR A 304 6.01 20.30 25.56
C THR A 304 4.67 20.46 26.30
N LEU A 305 3.81 21.36 25.81
CA LEU A 305 2.46 21.55 26.29
C LEU A 305 1.46 20.69 25.49
N PHE A 306 0.54 20.07 26.20
CA PHE A 306 -0.56 19.31 25.62
C PHE A 306 -1.89 19.77 26.19
N SER A 307 -2.87 19.97 25.32
CA SER A 307 -4.26 20.13 25.73
C SER A 307 -4.87 18.76 25.99
N VAL A 308 -5.39 18.56 27.20
CA VAL A 308 -6.14 17.37 27.58
C VAL A 308 -7.59 17.54 27.16
N ARG A 309 -8.13 16.51 26.52
CA ARG A 309 -9.53 16.47 26.07
C ARG A 309 -10.20 15.22 26.63
N ARG A 310 -11.51 15.33 26.88
CA ARG A 310 -12.33 14.15 27.19
C ARG A 310 -12.22 13.14 26.04
N SER A 311 -12.41 11.86 26.37
CA SER A 311 -12.47 10.79 25.37
C SER A 311 -13.47 11.17 24.29
N ALA A 312 -13.08 10.98 23.02
CA ALA A 312 -14.00 11.30 21.94
C ALA A 312 -15.21 10.37 21.98
N ARG A 313 -16.36 10.91 21.61
CA ARG A 313 -17.62 10.18 21.62
C ARG A 313 -17.93 9.72 20.19
N PRO A 314 -18.01 8.41 19.92
CA PRO A 314 -18.52 7.94 18.64
C PRO A 314 -20.00 8.32 18.54
N ILE A 315 -20.37 8.92 17.41
CA ILE A 315 -21.74 9.06 16.97
C ILE A 315 -22.05 7.81 16.16
N THR A 316 -22.99 7.02 16.63
CA THR A 316 -23.47 5.84 15.93
C THR A 316 -24.81 6.10 15.27
N ASP A 317 -25.05 5.48 14.13
CA ASP A 317 -26.37 5.42 13.51
C ASP A 317 -27.33 4.65 14.45
N PRO A 318 -28.51 5.20 14.80
CA PRO A 318 -29.45 4.53 15.70
C PRO A 318 -30.13 3.30 15.09
N ALA A 319 -30.16 3.17 13.76
CA ALA A 319 -30.76 2.04 13.07
C ALA A 319 -29.75 0.92 12.81
N THR A 320 -28.51 1.24 12.43
CA THR A 320 -27.49 0.23 12.08
C THR A 320 -26.45 0.00 13.17
N GLY A 321 -26.22 0.97 14.06
CA GLY A 321 -25.14 0.94 15.06
C GLY A 321 -23.78 1.36 14.51
N ASP A 322 -23.68 1.70 13.21
CA ASP A 322 -22.42 2.06 12.57
C ASP A 322 -21.89 3.38 13.09
N VAL A 323 -20.57 3.50 13.27
CA VAL A 323 -19.94 4.76 13.68
C VAL A 323 -19.93 5.74 12.51
N ILE A 324 -20.79 6.76 12.58
CA ILE A 324 -20.91 7.84 11.58
C ILE A 324 -19.75 8.83 11.70
N SER A 325 -19.43 9.24 12.92
CA SER A 325 -18.42 10.27 13.18
C SER A 325 -17.92 10.19 14.62
N VAL A 326 -16.79 10.83 14.90
CA VAL A 326 -16.19 10.86 16.24
C VAL A 326 -16.10 12.31 16.69
N LEU A 327 -16.95 12.70 17.65
CA LEU A 327 -16.89 14.05 18.21
C LEU A 327 -15.70 14.17 19.15
N PRO A 328 -14.75 15.10 18.88
CA PRO A 328 -13.64 15.32 19.79
C PRO A 328 -14.19 15.82 21.13
N GLY A 329 -13.76 15.19 22.22
CA GLY A 329 -14.20 15.59 23.56
C GLY A 329 -13.81 17.04 23.86
N THR A 330 -14.52 17.67 24.80
CA THR A 330 -14.23 19.03 25.24
C THR A 330 -12.84 19.12 25.87
N ARG A 331 -12.20 20.29 25.76
CA ARG A 331 -10.93 20.58 26.44
C ARG A 331 -11.17 20.61 27.95
N VAL A 332 -10.37 19.86 28.70
CA VAL A 332 -10.43 19.75 30.17
C VAL A 332 -9.38 20.65 30.81
N GLY A 333 -8.18 20.71 30.23
CA GLY A 333 -7.07 21.47 30.78
C GLY A 333 -5.80 21.33 29.95
N THR A 334 -4.69 21.80 30.51
CA THR A 334 -3.36 21.80 29.90
C THR A 334 -2.36 21.11 30.82
N ILE A 335 -1.52 20.27 30.24
CA ILE A 335 -0.43 19.60 30.95
C ILE A 335 0.90 19.93 30.27
N ARG A 336 1.96 19.97 31.09
CA ARG A 336 3.33 20.17 30.62
C ARG A 336 4.15 18.93 30.92
N ILE A 337 4.85 18.41 29.91
CA ILE A 337 5.75 17.27 30.09
C ILE A 337 6.98 17.72 30.88
N ASP A 338 7.24 17.11 32.03
CA ASP A 338 8.41 17.43 32.87
C ASP A 338 9.55 16.45 32.62
N HIS A 339 9.24 15.15 32.58
CA HIS A 339 10.24 14.11 32.40
C HIS A 339 9.80 13.07 31.39
N VAL A 340 10.66 12.77 30.43
CA VAL A 340 10.39 11.75 29.42
C VAL A 340 11.23 10.50 29.70
N ARG A 341 10.56 9.36 29.83
CA ARG A 341 11.20 8.03 29.82
C ARG A 341 11.00 7.37 28.47
N GLU A 342 11.51 6.16 28.32
CA GLU A 342 11.43 5.44 27.04
C GLU A 342 9.97 5.21 26.60
N LYS A 343 9.11 4.70 27.49
CA LYS A 343 7.72 4.29 27.19
C LYS A 343 6.64 5.16 27.84
N ILE A 344 7.02 6.01 28.78
CA ILE A 344 6.09 6.88 29.54
C ILE A 344 6.66 8.29 29.61
N ALA A 345 5.79 9.28 29.79
CA ALA A 345 6.17 10.64 30.13
C ALA A 345 5.41 11.09 31.39
N LEU A 346 6.10 11.82 32.25
CA LEU A 346 5.57 12.42 33.47
C LEU A 346 5.27 13.88 33.18
N ALA A 347 4.08 14.33 33.57
CA ALA A 347 3.59 15.67 33.31
C ALA A 347 3.04 16.33 34.58
N SER A 348 3.20 17.65 34.66
CA SER A 348 2.55 18.51 35.65
C SER A 348 1.33 19.19 35.04
N ILE A 349 0.35 19.45 35.90
CA ILE A 349 -0.85 20.21 35.54
C ILE A 349 -0.47 21.68 35.46
N VAL A 350 -0.79 22.33 34.34
CA VAL A 350 -0.62 23.78 34.17
C VAL A 350 -1.95 24.49 34.45
N ASP A 351 -3.04 23.95 33.91
CA ASP A 351 -4.37 24.55 33.98
C ASP A 351 -5.46 23.48 33.85
N GLY A 352 -6.61 23.70 34.45
CA GLY A 352 -7.77 22.80 34.44
C GLY A 352 -7.83 21.81 35.60
N GLU A 353 -9.00 21.20 35.76
CA GLU A 353 -9.34 20.24 36.81
C GLU A 353 -10.14 19.07 36.22
N GLY A 354 -10.27 17.96 36.96
CA GLY A 354 -11.05 16.80 36.50
C GLY A 354 -10.31 15.92 35.49
N PHE A 355 -9.00 15.77 35.65
CA PHE A 355 -8.20 14.83 34.88
C PHE A 355 -8.55 13.39 35.26
N GLU A 356 -8.71 12.54 34.26
CA GLU A 356 -9.06 11.13 34.44
C GLU A 356 -8.24 10.26 33.49
N ARG A 357 -8.02 9.01 33.90
CA ARG A 357 -7.39 8.00 33.06
C ARG A 357 -8.21 7.79 31.77
N GLY A 358 -7.51 7.71 30.64
CA GLY A 358 -8.11 7.49 29.32
C GLY A 358 -8.48 8.76 28.56
N GLN A 359 -8.33 9.94 29.16
CA GLN A 359 -8.44 11.22 28.44
C GLN A 359 -7.32 11.39 27.42
N TRP A 360 -7.61 12.02 26.29
CA TRP A 360 -6.70 12.13 25.15
C TRP A 360 -5.91 13.43 25.18
N LEU A 361 -4.71 13.38 24.62
CA LEU A 361 -3.82 14.53 24.49
C LEU A 361 -3.78 14.97 23.04
N SER A 362 -4.03 16.25 22.81
CA SER A 362 -3.75 16.91 21.53
C SER A 362 -2.60 17.88 21.74
N ARG A 363 -1.62 17.88 20.82
CA ARG A 363 -0.66 18.99 20.77
C ARG A 363 -1.45 20.28 20.60
N GLU A 364 -1.05 21.30 21.34
CA GLU A 364 -1.58 22.62 21.12
C GLU A 364 -1.07 23.09 19.75
N GLU A 365 -1.94 23.02 18.75
CA GLU A 365 -1.68 23.65 17.47
C GLU A 365 -1.77 25.16 17.72
N PRO A 366 -0.77 25.97 17.33
CA PRO A 366 -0.87 27.41 17.52
C PRO A 366 -2.15 27.88 16.85
N GLU A 367 -2.99 28.56 17.63
CA GLU A 367 -4.31 29.03 17.24
C GLU A 367 -4.21 29.64 15.83
N SER A 368 -4.84 28.98 14.85
CA SER A 368 -4.82 29.47 13.48
C SER A 368 -5.41 30.88 13.51
N PRO A 369 -4.68 31.92 13.06
CA PRO A 369 -5.19 33.27 13.14
C PRO A 369 -6.52 33.28 12.40
N THR A 370 -7.59 33.53 13.14
CA THR A 370 -8.95 33.64 12.62
C THR A 370 -8.88 34.67 11.51
N ARG A 371 -9.11 34.21 10.27
CA ARG A 371 -9.25 35.08 9.11
C ARG A 371 -10.54 35.88 9.35
N ARG A 372 -10.40 37.04 9.99
CA ARG A 372 -11.48 38.02 10.15
C ARG A 372 -11.93 38.54 8.80
#